data_AF-A0A978UK68-F1
#
_entry.id   AF-A0A978UK68-F1
#
_cell.length_a   1.000
_cell.length_b   1.000
_cell.length_c   1.000
_cell.angle_alpha   90.00
_cell.angle_beta   90.00
_cell.angle_gamma   90.00
#
_symmetry.space_group_name_H-M   'P 1'
#
loop_
_entity.id
_entity.type
_entity.pdbx_description
1 polymer ?
#
loop_
_entity_poly.entity_id
_entity_poly.type
_entity_poly.pdbx_seq_one_letter_code
_entity_poly.pdbx_strand_id
1 'polypeptide(L)'
;MWRLKVAYGGKDPNIFTTNEFVGRQIWEFDPDAGTDEERAQVEDARRHFNNNLHHVKANNDLLWRLQMLREKKFKQTIPAVKVEEGEEITYEKATTATRRAVHFYSALQASDGHWPAENAGPLFFLPPLVICLYVIGHLNSVLTREHRVEILRYIYNHQQEDGGWGFHIESPSCMFSTAMSYICMRLLGEGPEGGQDNACARARKWILDHGGVTYIPSWGKAWLAILGLIDYDGLNPMPPEFWMLPTYFPMHPGKMWCYCRTVYMPSSYLYGKRASSESVAFEQTDQRESSSNNNEAYPL
;
A
#
# COMPACT_ATOMS: atom_id res chain seq x y z
N MET A 1 -4.50 -17.66 -7.68
CA MET A 1 -4.82 -16.24 -7.96
C MET A 1 -5.46 -15.56 -6.75
N TRP A 2 -5.42 -14.22 -6.69
CA TRP A 2 -6.12 -13.44 -5.66
C TRP A 2 -7.63 -13.39 -5.89
N ARG A 3 -8.41 -13.65 -4.84
CA ARG A 3 -9.87 -13.67 -4.85
C ARG A 3 -10.42 -12.65 -3.85
N LEU A 4 -11.39 -11.86 -4.29
CA LEU A 4 -12.11 -10.97 -3.37
C LEU A 4 -13.11 -11.80 -2.55
N LYS A 5 -13.11 -11.61 -1.23
CA LYS A 5 -14.13 -12.14 -0.31
C LYS A 5 -14.91 -10.97 0.28
N VAL A 6 -16.22 -11.09 0.27
CA VAL A 6 -17.15 -10.08 0.78
C VAL A 6 -17.92 -10.64 1.97
N ALA A 7 -18.21 -9.79 2.97
CA ALA A 7 -18.96 -10.14 4.18
C ALA A 7 -18.40 -11.38 4.89
N TYR A 8 -17.08 -11.57 4.80
CA TYR A 8 -16.39 -12.72 5.35
C TYR A 8 -15.52 -12.32 6.55
N GLY A 9 -15.85 -12.88 7.71
CA GLY A 9 -15.12 -12.68 8.97
C GLY A 9 -13.88 -13.55 9.14
N GLY A 10 -13.59 -14.44 8.19
CA GLY A 10 -12.62 -15.51 8.44
C GLY A 10 -13.20 -16.66 9.27
N LYS A 11 -12.36 -17.65 9.58
CA LYS A 11 -12.59 -18.60 10.67
C LYS A 11 -11.88 -18.15 11.96
N ASP A 12 -11.64 -16.85 12.11
CA ASP A 12 -10.84 -16.31 13.21
C ASP A 12 -11.74 -15.86 14.37
N PRO A 13 -11.64 -16.49 15.56
CA PRO A 13 -12.45 -16.11 16.71
C PRO A 13 -12.16 -14.69 17.23
N ASN A 14 -11.05 -14.06 16.83
CA ASN A 14 -10.70 -12.71 17.25
C ASN A 14 -11.30 -11.62 16.36
N ILE A 15 -11.89 -11.99 15.22
CA ILE A 15 -12.54 -11.06 14.30
C ILE A 15 -14.04 -11.05 14.63
N PHE A 16 -14.51 -9.99 15.29
CA PHE A 16 -15.93 -9.79 15.63
C PHE A 16 -16.49 -8.54 14.97
N THR A 17 -17.82 -8.50 14.85
CA THR A 17 -18.55 -7.40 14.23
C THR A 17 -19.97 -7.33 14.82
N THR A 18 -20.56 -6.14 14.82
CA THR A 18 -21.96 -5.93 15.21
C THR A 18 -22.94 -6.04 14.04
N ASN A 19 -22.45 -6.19 12.80
CA ASN A 19 -23.26 -6.18 11.58
C ASN A 19 -22.98 -7.36 10.63
N GLU A 20 -22.55 -8.51 11.17
CA GLU A 20 -22.25 -9.73 10.40
C GLU A 20 -21.28 -9.52 9.22
N PHE A 21 -20.34 -8.58 9.38
CA PHE A 21 -19.26 -8.25 8.43
C PHE A 21 -19.76 -7.54 7.16
N VAL A 22 -21.01 -7.09 7.12
CA VAL A 22 -21.54 -6.32 5.98
C VAL A 22 -20.67 -5.08 5.73
N GLY A 23 -20.29 -4.90 4.46
CA GLY A 23 -19.38 -3.85 4.00
C GLY A 23 -17.89 -4.22 4.08
N ARG A 24 -17.54 -5.39 4.62
CA ARG A 24 -16.16 -5.86 4.68
C ARG A 24 -15.76 -6.51 3.36
N GLN A 25 -14.59 -6.16 2.88
CA GLN A 25 -13.90 -6.80 1.76
C GLN A 25 -12.49 -7.20 2.17
N ILE A 26 -12.04 -8.39 1.77
CA ILE A 26 -10.65 -8.84 1.91
C ILE A 26 -10.20 -9.56 0.64
N TRP A 27 -8.89 -9.60 0.43
CA TRP A 27 -8.27 -10.40 -0.63
C TRP A 27 -7.63 -11.64 -0.02
N GLU A 28 -7.92 -12.81 -0.60
CA GLU A 28 -7.34 -14.09 -0.23
C GLU A 28 -6.62 -14.68 -1.45
N PHE A 29 -5.40 -15.18 -1.25
CA PHE A 29 -4.71 -15.91 -2.30
C PHE A 29 -5.10 -17.39 -2.26
N ASP A 30 -5.54 -17.91 -3.40
CA ASP A 30 -5.86 -19.32 -3.58
C ASP A 30 -5.05 -19.85 -4.78
N PRO A 31 -4.09 -20.77 -4.59
CA PRO A 31 -3.24 -21.27 -5.68
C PRO A 31 -4.04 -22.00 -6.78
N ASP A 32 -5.14 -22.65 -6.41
CA ASP A 32 -5.96 -23.47 -7.31
C ASP A 32 -7.12 -22.67 -7.93
N ALA A 33 -7.34 -21.43 -7.48
CA ALA A 33 -8.40 -20.59 -8.02
C ALA A 33 -8.18 -20.20 -9.49
N GLY A 34 -9.30 -20.27 -10.21
CA GLY A 34 -9.50 -19.79 -11.58
C GLY A 34 -9.04 -20.75 -12.67
N THR A 35 -9.48 -20.51 -13.91
CA THR A 35 -8.96 -21.22 -15.09
C THR A 35 -7.66 -20.58 -15.59
N ASP A 36 -6.96 -21.22 -16.52
CA ASP A 36 -5.75 -20.66 -17.13
C ASP A 36 -6.04 -19.35 -17.87
N GLU A 37 -7.18 -19.26 -18.55
CA GLU A 37 -7.62 -18.02 -19.19
C GLU A 37 -7.87 -16.90 -18.18
N GLU A 38 -8.45 -17.24 -17.03
CA GLU A 38 -8.73 -16.27 -15.97
C GLU A 38 -7.44 -15.75 -15.33
N ARG A 39 -6.47 -16.64 -15.09
CA ARG A 39 -5.14 -16.27 -14.61
C ARG A 39 -4.41 -15.40 -15.64
N ALA A 40 -4.48 -15.76 -16.91
CA ALA A 40 -3.88 -14.97 -18.00
C ALA A 40 -4.49 -13.55 -18.10
N GLN A 41 -5.79 -13.39 -17.89
CA GLN A 41 -6.45 -12.08 -17.85
C GLN A 41 -5.95 -11.20 -16.69
N VAL A 42 -5.68 -11.78 -15.52
CA VAL A 42 -5.10 -11.04 -14.39
C VAL A 42 -3.68 -10.57 -14.73
N GLU A 43 -2.85 -11.44 -15.31
CA GLU A 43 -1.49 -11.06 -15.72
C GLU A 43 -1.50 -10.01 -16.84
N ASP A 44 -2.45 -10.09 -17.76
CA ASP A 44 -2.61 -9.07 -18.80
C ASP A 44 -3.01 -7.71 -18.22
N ALA A 45 -3.96 -7.69 -17.27
CA ALA A 45 -4.33 -6.48 -16.54
C ALA A 45 -3.13 -5.87 -15.79
N ARG A 46 -2.27 -6.70 -15.19
CA ARG A 46 -1.04 -6.25 -14.51
C ARG A 46 -0.04 -5.63 -15.47
N ARG A 47 0.26 -6.29 -16.60
CA ARG A 47 1.15 -5.76 -17.64
C ARG A 47 0.60 -4.47 -18.23
N HIS A 48 -0.69 -4.44 -18.54
CA HIS A 48 -1.33 -3.25 -19.08
C HIS A 48 -1.21 -2.07 -18.12
N PHE A 49 -1.45 -2.28 -16.82
CA PHE A 49 -1.26 -1.23 -15.83
C PHE A 49 0.20 -0.76 -15.79
N ASN A 50 1.17 -1.68 -15.70
CA ASN A 50 2.59 -1.36 -15.66
C ASN A 50 3.05 -0.53 -16.87
N ASN A 51 2.64 -0.93 -18.08
CA ASN A 51 2.95 -0.21 -19.31
C ASN A 51 2.33 1.20 -19.40
N ASN A 52 1.31 1.51 -18.59
CA ASN A 52 0.58 2.78 -18.62
C ASN A 52 0.76 3.62 -17.35
N LEU A 53 1.66 3.23 -16.43
CA LEU A 53 1.86 3.90 -15.14
C LEU A 53 2.12 5.41 -15.26
N HIS A 54 2.84 5.82 -16.30
CA HIS A 54 3.16 7.24 -16.54
C HIS A 54 1.97 8.07 -17.03
N HIS A 55 0.94 7.42 -17.58
CA HIS A 55 -0.28 8.07 -18.06
C HIS A 55 -1.40 8.03 -17.02
N VAL A 56 -1.54 6.91 -16.31
CA VAL A 56 -2.57 6.71 -15.28
C VAL A 56 -1.93 6.06 -14.07
N LYS A 57 -1.68 6.87 -13.04
CA LYS A 57 -1.00 6.41 -11.81
C LYS A 57 -1.92 5.64 -10.87
N ALA A 58 -3.21 5.92 -10.88
CA ALA A 58 -4.19 5.24 -10.04
C ALA A 58 -4.61 3.90 -10.66
N ASN A 59 -4.83 2.90 -9.82
CA ASN A 59 -5.39 1.64 -10.29
C ASN A 59 -6.88 1.84 -10.65
N ASN A 60 -7.39 1.01 -11.56
CA ASN A 60 -8.80 1.05 -11.99
C ASN A 60 -9.65 -0.09 -11.41
N ASP A 61 -9.21 -0.68 -10.29
CA ASP A 61 -9.95 -1.71 -9.57
C ASP A 61 -10.26 -2.97 -10.44
N LEU A 62 -9.45 -3.18 -11.48
CA LEU A 62 -9.77 -4.07 -12.58
C LEU A 62 -9.86 -5.54 -12.16
N LEU A 63 -9.00 -5.97 -11.24
CA LEU A 63 -8.94 -7.37 -10.82
C LEU A 63 -10.24 -7.85 -10.16
N TRP A 64 -10.85 -7.04 -9.28
CA TRP A 64 -12.12 -7.45 -8.67
C TRP A 64 -13.30 -7.20 -9.61
N ARG A 65 -13.26 -6.14 -10.45
CA ARG A 65 -14.30 -5.92 -11.47
C ARG A 65 -14.40 -7.11 -12.41
N LEU A 66 -13.28 -7.67 -12.86
CA LEU A 66 -13.26 -8.90 -13.67
C LEU A 66 -13.96 -10.07 -12.95
N GLN A 67 -13.71 -10.25 -11.66
CA GLN A 67 -14.34 -11.32 -10.86
C GLN A 67 -15.84 -11.10 -10.71
N MET A 68 -16.27 -9.91 -10.27
CA MET A 68 -17.70 -9.59 -10.05
C MET A 68 -18.52 -9.69 -11.32
N LEU A 69 -18.03 -9.12 -12.42
CA LEU A 69 -18.75 -9.15 -13.70
C LEU A 69 -18.88 -10.58 -14.23
N ARG A 70 -17.85 -11.41 -14.03
CA ARG A 70 -17.87 -12.81 -14.44
C ARG A 70 -18.84 -13.64 -13.62
N GLU A 71 -18.82 -13.51 -12.30
CA GLU A 71 -19.73 -14.21 -11.39
C GLU A 71 -21.20 -13.92 -11.72
N LYS A 72 -21.51 -12.67 -12.08
CA LYS A 72 -22.85 -12.25 -12.49
C LYS A 72 -23.15 -12.50 -13.97
N LYS A 73 -22.22 -13.09 -14.72
CA LYS A 73 -22.32 -13.29 -16.18
C LYS A 73 -22.73 -12.01 -16.92
N PHE A 74 -22.23 -10.87 -16.44
CA PHE A 74 -22.65 -9.56 -16.92
C PHE A 74 -22.24 -9.35 -18.38
N LYS A 75 -23.14 -8.74 -19.16
CA LYS A 75 -22.87 -8.28 -20.52
C LYS A 75 -23.37 -6.85 -20.65
N GLN A 76 -22.49 -5.93 -21.08
CA GLN A 76 -22.90 -4.57 -21.37
C GLN A 76 -23.70 -4.54 -22.68
N THR A 77 -25.01 -4.39 -22.56
CA THR A 77 -25.95 -4.36 -23.70
C THR A 77 -26.22 -2.95 -24.21
N ILE A 78 -25.87 -1.92 -23.44
CA ILE A 78 -26.09 -0.52 -23.79
C ILE A 78 -24.84 0.02 -24.50
N PRO A 79 -24.93 0.47 -25.77
CA PRO A 79 -23.80 1.01 -26.52
C PRO A 79 -23.15 2.21 -25.85
N ALA A 80 -21.82 2.34 -26.00
CA ALA A 80 -21.11 3.52 -25.53
C ALA A 80 -21.51 4.74 -26.36
N VAL A 81 -21.76 5.86 -25.69
CA VAL A 81 -21.96 7.16 -26.32
C VAL A 81 -20.61 7.84 -26.42
N LYS A 82 -20.21 8.24 -27.63
CA LYS A 82 -19.08 9.15 -27.85
C LYS A 82 -19.63 10.53 -28.14
N VAL A 83 -19.03 11.54 -27.52
CA VAL A 83 -19.32 12.95 -27.78
C VAL A 83 -18.02 13.56 -28.26
N GLU A 84 -18.02 14.05 -29.49
CA GLU A 84 -16.82 14.66 -30.10
C GLU A 84 -16.64 16.10 -29.58
N GLU A 85 -15.43 16.64 -29.72
CA GLU A 85 -15.14 18.01 -29.31
C GLU A 85 -16.00 19.02 -30.09
N GLY A 86 -16.70 19.90 -29.37
CA GLY A 86 -17.63 20.88 -29.95
C GLY A 86 -19.03 20.33 -30.30
N GLU A 87 -19.29 19.04 -30.08
CA GLU A 87 -20.61 18.45 -30.31
C GLU A 87 -21.58 18.73 -29.14
N GLU A 88 -22.85 19.03 -29.46
CA GLU A 88 -23.88 19.26 -28.44
C GLU A 88 -24.24 17.97 -27.69
N ILE A 89 -24.24 18.05 -26.34
CA ILE A 89 -24.69 16.96 -25.47
C ILE A 89 -26.21 16.97 -25.42
N THR A 90 -26.85 16.14 -26.25
CA THR A 90 -28.30 15.99 -26.24
C THR A 90 -28.79 15.21 -25.01
N TYR A 91 -30.04 15.44 -24.62
CA TYR A 91 -30.70 14.70 -23.53
C TYR A 91 -30.66 13.18 -23.75
N GLU A 92 -30.80 12.73 -24.99
CA GLU A 92 -30.75 11.30 -25.35
C GLU A 92 -29.35 10.71 -25.14
N LYS A 93 -28.29 11.42 -25.55
CA LYS A 93 -26.90 11.01 -25.32
C LYS A 93 -26.58 10.92 -23.84
N ALA A 94 -26.95 11.95 -23.07
CA ALA A 94 -26.77 11.96 -21.62
C ALA A 94 -27.53 10.79 -20.97
N THR A 95 -28.81 10.60 -21.32
CA THR A 95 -29.64 9.50 -20.80
C THR A 95 -29.06 8.13 -21.10
N THR A 96 -28.56 7.92 -22.33
CA THR A 96 -27.97 6.65 -22.74
C THR A 96 -26.66 6.39 -21.99
N ALA A 97 -25.80 7.41 -21.85
CA ALA A 97 -24.57 7.32 -21.08
C ALA A 97 -24.84 6.99 -19.60
N THR A 98 -25.80 7.68 -18.97
CA THR A 98 -26.20 7.42 -17.58
C THR A 98 -26.78 6.02 -17.41
N ARG A 99 -27.69 5.57 -18.29
CA ARG A 99 -28.25 4.21 -18.24
C ARG A 99 -27.16 3.15 -18.36
N ARG A 100 -26.21 3.35 -19.28
CA ARG A 100 -25.06 2.46 -19.44
C ARG A 100 -24.19 2.40 -18.18
N ALA A 101 -23.90 3.55 -17.58
CA ALA A 101 -23.10 3.65 -16.36
C ALA A 101 -23.80 2.97 -15.18
N VAL A 102 -25.10 3.23 -14.96
CA VAL A 102 -25.90 2.60 -13.91
C VAL A 102 -25.96 1.09 -14.12
N HIS A 103 -26.24 0.62 -15.34
CA HIS A 103 -26.27 -0.82 -15.66
C HIS A 103 -24.94 -1.51 -15.30
N PHE A 104 -23.81 -0.86 -15.61
CA PHE A 104 -22.50 -1.36 -15.25
C PHE A 104 -22.24 -1.34 -13.74
N TYR A 105 -22.46 -0.20 -13.07
CA TYR A 105 -22.19 -0.06 -11.63
C TYR A 105 -23.11 -0.92 -10.76
N SER A 106 -24.36 -1.16 -11.16
CA SER A 106 -25.25 -2.11 -10.48
C SER A 106 -24.70 -3.54 -10.55
N ALA A 107 -24.05 -3.92 -11.65
CA ALA A 107 -23.37 -5.20 -11.75
C ALA A 107 -22.13 -5.29 -10.86
N LEU A 108 -21.57 -4.19 -10.39
CA LEU A 108 -20.42 -4.17 -9.48
C LEU A 108 -20.77 -4.19 -7.99
N GLN A 109 -22.05 -4.05 -7.62
CA GLN A 109 -22.48 -4.13 -6.21
C GLN A 109 -22.18 -5.52 -5.64
N ALA A 110 -21.55 -5.62 -4.48
CA ALA A 110 -21.30 -6.91 -3.84
C ALA A 110 -22.57 -7.55 -3.28
N SER A 111 -22.49 -8.83 -2.91
CA SER A 111 -23.64 -9.63 -2.47
C SER A 111 -24.29 -9.15 -1.16
N ASP A 112 -23.57 -8.42 -0.34
CA ASP A 112 -24.05 -7.79 0.90
C ASP A 112 -24.53 -6.33 0.69
N GLY A 113 -24.53 -5.86 -0.55
CA GLY A 113 -25.06 -4.56 -0.95
C GLY A 113 -24.05 -3.40 -0.99
N HIS A 114 -22.80 -3.59 -0.57
CA HIS A 114 -21.78 -2.53 -0.67
C HIS A 114 -21.11 -2.49 -2.06
N TRP A 115 -20.34 -1.44 -2.36
CA TRP A 115 -19.49 -1.37 -3.54
C TRP A 115 -18.03 -1.51 -3.12
N PRO A 116 -17.37 -2.63 -3.48
CA PRO A 116 -15.94 -2.76 -3.34
C PRO A 116 -15.22 -1.64 -4.07
N ALA A 117 -14.20 -1.08 -3.43
CA ALA A 117 -13.33 -0.09 -4.04
C ALA A 117 -11.97 -0.10 -3.36
N GLU A 118 -10.92 0.18 -4.13
CA GLU A 118 -9.65 0.57 -3.54
C GLU A 118 -9.78 1.96 -2.88
N ASN A 119 -9.21 2.09 -1.68
CA ASN A 119 -9.01 3.38 -1.02
C ASN A 119 -7.51 3.60 -0.77
N ALA A 120 -6.79 3.89 -1.85
CA ALA A 120 -5.33 4.05 -1.86
C ALA A 120 -4.94 5.48 -2.26
N GLY A 121 -3.63 5.69 -2.46
CA GLY A 121 -3.06 6.97 -2.88
C GLY A 121 -1.86 7.36 -2.03
N PRO A 122 -1.98 7.43 -0.69
CA PRO A 122 -0.85 7.73 0.17
C PRO A 122 0.19 6.59 0.20
N LEU A 123 1.45 6.93 -0.02
CA LEU A 123 2.55 5.95 -0.13
C LEU A 123 3.25 5.66 1.21
N PHE A 124 2.63 6.07 2.32
CA PHE A 124 3.18 5.94 3.67
C PHE A 124 2.31 5.14 4.64
N PHE A 125 1.32 4.37 4.15
CA PHE A 125 0.59 3.42 4.99
C PHE A 125 1.23 2.03 4.99
N LEU A 126 1.62 1.55 3.81
CA LEU A 126 2.13 0.21 3.64
C LEU A 126 3.54 0.00 4.24
N PRO A 127 4.52 0.91 4.05
CA PRO A 127 5.82 0.72 4.67
C PRO A 127 5.78 0.68 6.21
N PRO A 128 5.06 1.58 6.91
CA PRO A 128 4.90 1.47 8.36
C PRO A 128 4.24 0.17 8.83
N LEU A 129 3.27 -0.38 8.08
CA LEU A 129 2.69 -1.69 8.42
C LEU A 129 3.77 -2.79 8.39
N VAL A 130 4.59 -2.83 7.34
CA VAL A 130 5.69 -3.80 7.23
C VAL A 130 6.70 -3.62 8.35
N ILE A 131 7.07 -2.37 8.67
CA ILE A 131 7.96 -2.03 9.79
C ILE A 131 7.37 -2.53 11.12
N CYS A 132 6.09 -2.22 11.41
CA CYS A 132 5.40 -2.69 12.59
C CYS A 132 5.46 -4.21 12.71
N LEU A 133 5.06 -4.94 11.65
CA LEU A 133 5.04 -6.40 11.64
C LEU A 133 6.42 -7.01 11.81
N TYR A 134 7.45 -6.38 11.26
CA TYR A 134 8.84 -6.76 11.46
C TYR A 134 9.26 -6.60 12.92
N VAL A 135 9.04 -5.42 13.50
CA VAL A 135 9.45 -5.09 14.88
C VAL A 135 8.78 -6.00 15.91
N ILE A 136 7.53 -6.40 15.69
CA ILE A 136 6.81 -7.31 16.59
C ILE A 136 7.06 -8.80 16.27
N GLY A 137 7.90 -9.14 15.30
CA GLY A 137 8.24 -10.53 14.95
C GLY A 137 7.16 -11.30 14.20
N HIS A 138 6.14 -10.63 13.65
CA HIS A 138 4.98 -11.25 13.00
C HIS A 138 4.94 -11.08 11.47
N LEU A 139 6.00 -10.56 10.85
CA LEU A 139 6.08 -10.36 9.41
C LEU A 139 5.79 -11.65 8.60
N ASN A 140 6.40 -12.77 9.00
CA ASN A 140 6.22 -14.08 8.34
C ASN A 140 4.89 -14.77 8.67
N SER A 141 4.27 -14.46 9.81
CA SER A 141 2.98 -15.06 10.18
C SER A 141 1.80 -14.31 9.56
N VAL A 142 1.93 -13.00 9.35
CA VAL A 142 0.83 -12.15 8.81
C VAL A 142 0.95 -11.99 7.30
N LEU A 143 2.15 -11.76 6.76
CA LEU A 143 2.36 -11.57 5.32
C LEU A 143 2.96 -12.83 4.70
N THR A 144 2.11 -13.61 4.03
CA THR A 144 2.54 -14.75 3.20
C THR A 144 3.47 -14.28 2.08
N ARG A 145 4.14 -15.23 1.41
CA ARG A 145 5.00 -14.95 0.26
C ARG A 145 4.26 -14.11 -0.81
N GLU A 146 3.03 -14.46 -1.09
CA GLU A 146 2.19 -13.83 -2.11
C GLU A 146 1.86 -12.38 -1.73
N HIS A 147 1.57 -12.11 -0.45
CA HIS A 147 1.40 -10.72 0.01
C HIS A 147 2.66 -9.89 -0.24
N ARG A 148 3.85 -10.43 0.03
CA ARG A 148 5.11 -9.72 -0.18
C ARG A 148 5.36 -9.41 -1.64
N VAL A 149 5.07 -10.37 -2.52
CA VAL A 149 5.18 -10.17 -3.97
C VAL A 149 4.29 -9.01 -4.42
N GLU A 150 3.04 -8.93 -3.93
CA GLU A 150 2.15 -7.81 -4.30
C GLU A 150 2.56 -6.48 -3.66
N ILE A 151 3.09 -6.50 -2.43
CA ILE A 151 3.60 -5.30 -1.77
C ILE A 151 4.80 -4.74 -2.53
N LEU A 152 5.75 -5.59 -2.90
CA LEU A 152 6.90 -5.21 -3.71
C LEU A 152 6.46 -4.71 -5.09
N ARG A 153 5.52 -5.41 -5.76
CA ARG A 153 4.93 -4.96 -7.02
C ARG A 153 4.31 -3.57 -6.90
N TYR A 154 3.56 -3.30 -5.83
CA TYR A 154 2.97 -1.98 -5.57
C TYR A 154 4.04 -0.90 -5.39
N ILE A 155 5.10 -1.21 -4.63
CA ILE A 155 6.24 -0.30 -4.44
C ILE A 155 6.94 -0.01 -5.77
N TYR A 156 7.22 -1.03 -6.59
CA TYR A 156 7.88 -0.88 -7.89
C TYR A 156 7.05 -0.06 -8.86
N ASN A 157 5.74 -0.30 -8.92
CA ASN A 157 4.82 0.45 -9.78
C ASN A 157 4.77 1.96 -9.47
N HIS A 158 5.17 2.37 -8.26
CA HIS A 158 5.13 3.77 -7.83
C HIS A 158 6.50 4.40 -7.62
N GLN A 159 7.59 3.69 -7.96
CA GLN A 159 8.91 4.31 -8.01
C GLN A 159 8.97 5.24 -9.22
N GLN A 160 9.43 6.47 -9.01
CA GLN A 160 9.58 7.45 -10.09
C GLN A 160 10.90 7.24 -10.84
N GLU A 161 11.02 7.88 -12.00
CA GLU A 161 12.22 7.81 -12.85
C GLU A 161 13.48 8.30 -12.12
N ASP A 162 13.33 9.23 -11.18
CA ASP A 162 14.42 9.73 -10.33
C ASP A 162 14.87 8.71 -9.26
N GLY A 163 14.13 7.61 -9.09
CA GLY A 163 14.40 6.57 -8.10
C GLY A 163 13.68 6.78 -6.77
N GLY A 164 12.95 7.87 -6.59
CA GLY A 164 12.22 8.19 -5.36
C GLY A 164 10.74 7.80 -5.38
N TRP A 165 10.06 8.10 -4.27
CA TRP A 165 8.61 7.97 -4.11
C TRP A 165 8.03 9.25 -3.54
N GLY A 166 6.84 9.61 -4.00
CA GLY A 166 6.12 10.77 -3.49
C GLY A 166 5.37 10.50 -2.20
N PHE A 167 4.85 11.55 -1.57
CA PHE A 167 3.95 11.44 -0.41
C PHE A 167 2.66 10.67 -0.75
N HIS A 168 2.18 10.82 -1.97
CA HIS A 168 1.12 10.03 -2.60
C HIS A 168 1.49 9.72 -4.06
N ILE A 169 0.72 8.82 -4.71
CA ILE A 169 1.00 8.33 -6.07
C ILE A 169 1.22 9.44 -7.12
N GLU A 170 0.59 10.61 -6.95
CA GLU A 170 0.71 11.73 -7.90
C GLU A 170 1.77 12.77 -7.54
N SER A 171 2.27 12.78 -6.29
CA SER A 171 3.24 13.79 -5.87
C SER A 171 4.66 13.52 -6.37
N PRO A 172 5.51 14.55 -6.49
CA PRO A 172 6.95 14.38 -6.69
C PRO A 172 7.62 13.60 -5.54
N SER A 173 8.78 13.01 -5.82
CA SER A 173 9.57 12.27 -4.84
C SER A 173 9.90 13.08 -3.60
N CYS A 174 9.82 12.47 -2.42
CA CYS A 174 10.14 13.10 -1.14
C CYS A 174 10.93 12.16 -0.22
N MET A 175 11.67 12.74 0.73
CA MET A 175 12.54 11.97 1.63
C MET A 175 11.77 10.96 2.48
N PHE A 176 10.56 11.31 2.95
CA PHE A 176 9.77 10.42 3.80
C PHE A 176 9.42 9.12 3.09
N SER A 177 8.67 9.20 1.99
CA SER A 177 8.22 8.01 1.28
C SER A 177 9.38 7.24 0.65
N THR A 178 10.42 7.92 0.14
CA THR A 178 11.57 7.23 -0.46
C THR A 178 12.34 6.40 0.57
N ALA A 179 12.64 6.97 1.74
CA ALA A 179 13.31 6.24 2.81
C ALA A 179 12.43 5.09 3.35
N MET A 180 11.13 5.34 3.52
CA MET A 180 10.18 4.31 3.99
C MET A 180 10.04 3.16 2.98
N SER A 181 9.89 3.44 1.68
CA SER A 181 9.85 2.43 0.63
C SER A 181 11.15 1.64 0.53
N TYR A 182 12.32 2.31 0.63
CA TYR A 182 13.61 1.63 0.68
C TYR A 182 13.69 0.65 1.85
N ILE A 183 13.38 1.10 3.07
CA ILE A 183 13.37 0.24 4.26
C ILE A 183 12.40 -0.93 4.08
N CYS A 184 11.19 -0.67 3.57
CA CYS A 184 10.19 -1.70 3.32
C CYS A 184 10.72 -2.80 2.39
N MET A 185 11.31 -2.44 1.25
CA MET A 185 11.92 -3.41 0.33
C MET A 185 13.01 -4.23 1.03
N ARG A 186 13.88 -3.58 1.80
CA ARG A 186 14.96 -4.25 2.56
C ARG A 186 14.42 -5.23 3.60
N LEU A 187 13.36 -4.86 4.33
CA LEU A 187 12.70 -5.74 5.32
C LEU A 187 11.96 -6.92 4.67
N LEU A 188 11.54 -6.77 3.41
CA LEU A 188 10.90 -7.83 2.63
C LEU A 188 11.89 -8.75 1.92
N GLY A 189 13.21 -8.51 2.08
CA GLY A 189 14.28 -9.39 1.61
C GLY A 189 15.03 -8.89 0.39
N GLU A 190 14.69 -7.73 -0.18
CA GLU A 190 15.44 -7.19 -1.31
C GLU A 190 16.84 -6.75 -0.89
N GLY A 191 17.85 -7.07 -1.70
CA GLY A 191 19.25 -6.65 -1.54
C GLY A 191 19.44 -5.13 -1.62
N PRO A 192 20.61 -4.58 -1.22
CA PRO A 192 20.89 -3.15 -1.39
C PRO A 192 20.94 -2.76 -2.87
N GLU A 193 21.38 -3.69 -3.72
CA GLU A 193 21.31 -3.60 -5.19
C GLU A 193 20.07 -4.32 -5.77
N GLY A 194 19.14 -4.75 -4.91
CA GLY A 194 17.99 -5.56 -5.30
C GLY A 194 16.79 -4.75 -5.78
N GLY A 195 15.68 -5.47 -5.96
CA GLY A 195 14.42 -4.98 -6.49
C GLY A 195 14.37 -4.89 -8.01
N GLN A 196 13.15 -4.76 -8.53
CA GLN A 196 12.93 -4.58 -9.97
C GLN A 196 13.68 -3.35 -10.47
N ASP A 197 14.43 -3.49 -11.56
CA ASP A 197 15.22 -2.40 -12.17
C ASP A 197 16.17 -1.68 -11.18
N ASN A 198 16.78 -2.44 -10.26
CA ASN A 198 17.66 -1.95 -9.19
C ASN A 198 16.97 -0.91 -8.30
N ALA A 199 15.68 -1.11 -7.99
CA ALA A 199 14.87 -0.19 -7.21
C ALA A 199 15.54 0.27 -5.91
N CYS A 200 16.17 -0.64 -5.16
CA CYS A 200 16.87 -0.31 -3.92
C CYS A 200 18.07 0.62 -4.15
N ALA A 201 18.89 0.34 -5.18
CA ALA A 201 20.06 1.16 -5.49
C ALA A 201 19.66 2.57 -5.91
N ARG A 202 18.64 2.69 -6.77
CA ARG A 202 18.10 3.99 -7.20
C ARG A 202 17.52 4.79 -6.04
N ALA A 203 16.76 4.14 -5.15
CA ALA A 203 16.23 4.74 -3.94
C ALA A 203 17.34 5.26 -3.02
N ARG A 204 18.36 4.44 -2.78
CA ARG A 204 19.52 4.81 -1.95
C ARG A 204 20.28 5.99 -2.55
N LYS A 205 20.51 5.97 -3.87
CA LYS A 205 21.12 7.09 -4.59
C LYS A 205 20.29 8.37 -4.42
N TRP A 206 18.98 8.30 -4.66
CA TRP A 206 18.08 9.45 -4.49
C TRP A 206 18.17 10.00 -3.05
N ILE A 207 18.12 9.15 -2.03
CA ILE A 207 18.24 9.56 -0.62
C ILE A 207 19.55 10.30 -0.37
N LEU A 208 20.68 9.76 -0.84
CA LEU A 208 22.00 10.35 -0.64
C LEU A 208 22.16 11.69 -1.37
N ASP A 209 21.68 11.78 -2.61
CA ASP A 209 21.73 13.00 -3.42
C ASP A 209 20.88 14.13 -2.81
N HIS A 210 19.86 13.81 -2.00
CA HIS A 210 18.96 14.77 -1.34
C HIS A 210 19.32 15.03 0.14
N GLY A 211 20.60 14.87 0.50
CA GLY A 211 21.12 15.21 1.84
C GLY A 211 21.03 14.08 2.87
N GLY A 212 20.56 12.90 2.47
CA GLY A 212 20.46 11.72 3.32
C GLY A 212 19.24 11.71 4.23
N VAL A 213 19.09 10.60 4.96
CA VAL A 213 17.90 10.33 5.77
C VAL A 213 17.73 11.30 6.95
N THR A 214 18.74 12.11 7.29
CA THR A 214 18.64 13.13 8.36
C THR A 214 17.63 14.23 8.04
N TYR A 215 17.31 14.46 6.76
CA TYR A 215 16.29 15.39 6.28
C TYR A 215 14.87 14.80 6.29
N ILE A 216 14.70 13.58 6.80
CA ILE A 216 13.37 12.97 6.88
C ILE A 216 12.47 13.74 7.88
N PRO A 217 11.17 13.94 7.56
CA PRO A 217 10.21 14.56 8.47
C PRO A 217 10.05 13.82 9.80
N SER A 218 9.44 14.47 10.78
CA SER A 218 9.29 13.97 12.16
C SER A 218 8.69 12.56 12.26
N TRP A 219 7.68 12.23 11.44
CA TRP A 219 7.09 10.89 11.39
C TRP A 219 8.09 9.84 10.91
N GLY A 220 8.95 10.18 9.94
CA GLY A 220 10.01 9.30 9.49
C GLY A 220 11.03 9.06 10.58
N LYS A 221 11.44 10.11 11.31
CA LYS A 221 12.34 9.95 12.46
C LYS A 221 11.75 9.02 13.52
N ALA A 222 10.44 9.10 13.79
CA ALA A 222 9.75 8.19 14.70
C ALA A 222 9.91 6.73 14.26
N TRP A 223 9.68 6.42 12.97
CA TRP A 223 9.88 5.06 12.46
C TRP A 223 11.33 4.61 12.49
N LEU A 224 12.28 5.49 12.19
CA LEU A 224 13.72 5.17 12.28
C LEU A 224 14.15 4.87 13.72
N ALA A 225 13.63 5.60 14.71
CA ALA A 225 13.90 5.34 16.12
C ALA A 225 13.27 4.03 16.61
N ILE A 226 12.04 3.73 16.16
CA ILE A 226 11.38 2.44 16.45
C ILE A 226 12.17 1.27 15.87
N LEU A 227 12.83 1.46 14.73
CA LEU A 227 13.74 0.47 14.11
C LEU A 227 15.14 0.44 14.74
N GLY A 228 15.44 1.30 15.72
CA GLY A 228 16.78 1.42 16.31
C GLY A 228 17.85 1.98 15.38
N LEU A 229 17.45 2.65 14.28
CA LEU A 229 18.38 3.24 13.30
C LEU A 229 18.88 4.63 13.73
N ILE A 230 18.13 5.31 14.59
CA ILE A 230 18.54 6.56 15.24
C ILE A 230 18.19 6.52 16.72
N ASP A 231 18.90 7.30 17.52
CA ASP A 231 18.50 7.53 18.90
C ASP A 231 17.24 8.41 18.97
N TYR A 232 16.42 8.19 20.00
CA TYR A 232 15.22 8.99 20.21
C TYR A 232 15.50 10.47 20.50
N ASP A 233 16.72 10.83 20.90
CA ASP A 233 17.16 12.22 21.05
C ASP A 233 17.28 12.96 19.70
N GLY A 234 17.25 12.23 18.57
CA GLY A 234 17.16 12.80 17.23
C GLY A 234 15.78 13.35 16.85
N LEU A 235 14.79 13.25 17.74
CA LEU A 235 13.39 13.63 17.50
C LEU A 235 12.97 14.83 18.34
N ASN A 236 11.99 15.58 17.81
CA ASN A 236 11.24 16.50 18.65
C ASN A 236 10.42 15.68 19.68
N PRO A 237 10.39 16.11 20.95
CA PRO A 237 9.67 15.38 21.99
C PRO A 237 8.19 15.17 21.68
N MET A 238 7.69 13.97 21.94
CA MET A 238 6.26 13.63 21.94
C MET A 238 5.84 13.17 23.34
N PRO A 239 5.89 14.05 24.36
CA PRO A 239 5.80 13.65 25.76
C PRO A 239 4.44 13.01 26.10
N PRO A 240 4.41 11.85 26.79
CA PRO A 240 3.15 11.25 27.26
C PRO A 240 2.39 12.14 28.26
N GLU A 241 3.07 13.05 28.96
CA GLU A 241 2.48 14.01 29.90
C GLU A 241 1.48 14.97 29.22
N PHE A 242 1.64 15.22 27.92
CA PHE A 242 0.69 16.02 27.12
C PHE A 242 -0.74 15.47 27.22
N TRP A 243 -0.90 14.16 27.37
CA TRP A 243 -2.18 13.47 27.49
C TRP A 243 -2.83 13.61 28.86
N MET A 244 -2.10 14.10 29.86
CA MET A 244 -2.57 14.33 31.23
C MET A 244 -3.03 15.78 31.48
N LEU A 245 -2.96 16.65 30.48
CA LEU A 245 -3.43 18.02 30.62
C LEU A 245 -4.91 18.04 31.06
N PRO A 246 -5.33 18.98 31.92
CA PRO A 246 -6.73 19.16 32.21
C PRO A 246 -7.55 19.60 30.98
N THR A 247 -8.80 19.16 30.89
CA THR A 247 -9.68 19.40 29.72
C THR A 247 -9.94 20.89 29.42
N TYR A 248 -9.79 21.77 30.42
CA TYR A 248 -9.95 23.21 30.24
C TYR A 248 -8.78 23.87 29.51
N PHE A 249 -7.60 23.25 29.42
CA PHE A 249 -6.47 23.82 28.68
C PHE A 249 -6.78 23.94 27.17
N PRO A 250 -6.37 25.02 26.49
CA PRO A 250 -6.60 25.19 25.06
C PRO A 250 -5.97 24.10 24.19
N MET A 251 -4.81 23.58 24.60
CA MET A 251 -4.04 22.56 23.87
C MET A 251 -4.38 21.12 24.29
N HIS A 252 -5.45 20.90 25.06
CA HIS A 252 -5.82 19.55 25.51
C HIS A 252 -6.01 18.59 24.31
N PRO A 253 -5.41 17.38 24.31
CA PRO A 253 -5.49 16.46 23.17
C PRO A 253 -6.92 16.08 22.73
N GLY A 254 -7.87 16.08 23.66
CA GLY A 254 -9.30 15.88 23.35
C GLY A 254 -9.93 16.96 22.45
N LYS A 255 -9.28 18.12 22.28
CA LYS A 255 -9.67 19.19 21.35
C LYS A 255 -8.95 19.13 20.00
N MET A 256 -8.00 18.21 19.84
CA MET A 256 -7.29 18.01 18.57
C MET A 256 -8.15 17.26 17.56
N TRP A 257 -7.84 17.46 16.28
CA TRP A 257 -8.43 16.68 15.20
C TRP A 257 -8.26 15.17 15.45
N CYS A 258 -9.31 14.40 15.16
CA CYS A 258 -9.39 12.99 15.52
C CYS A 258 -8.26 12.14 14.95
N TYR A 259 -7.85 12.39 13.71
CA TYR A 259 -6.74 11.66 13.11
C TYR A 259 -5.40 12.02 13.77
N CYS A 260 -5.17 13.30 14.10
CA CYS A 260 -3.97 13.70 14.83
C CYS A 260 -3.87 12.98 16.18
N ARG A 261 -4.95 12.96 16.99
CA ARG A 261 -4.86 12.31 18.31
C ARG A 261 -4.63 10.80 18.20
N THR A 262 -5.23 10.13 17.21
CA THR A 262 -5.09 8.68 17.02
C THR A 262 -3.68 8.30 16.55
N VAL A 263 -2.97 9.19 15.86
CA VAL A 263 -1.56 9.00 15.49
C VAL A 263 -0.64 9.33 16.66
N TYR A 264 -0.78 10.50 17.27
CA TYR A 264 0.17 10.97 18.28
C TYR A 264 0.05 10.25 19.63
N MET A 265 -1.11 9.67 19.99
CA MET A 265 -1.26 8.94 21.25
C MET A 265 -0.34 7.71 21.33
N PRO A 266 -0.38 6.75 20.39
CA PRO A 266 0.57 5.65 20.39
C PRO A 266 2.02 6.12 20.16
N SER A 267 2.25 7.15 19.34
CA SER A 267 3.61 7.69 19.16
C SER A 267 4.19 8.26 20.46
N SER A 268 3.40 8.95 21.28
CA SER A 268 3.81 9.44 22.60
C SER A 268 4.11 8.31 23.57
N TYR A 269 3.31 7.23 23.53
CA TYR A 269 3.57 6.05 24.36
C TYR A 269 4.92 5.40 23.98
N LEU A 270 5.17 5.18 22.69
CA LEU A 270 6.41 4.59 22.20
C LEU A 270 7.61 5.49 22.48
N TYR A 271 7.46 6.82 22.32
CA TYR A 271 8.46 7.81 22.68
C TYR A 271 8.81 7.76 24.17
N GLY A 272 7.81 7.78 25.05
CA GLY A 272 8.02 7.72 26.51
C GLY A 272 8.66 6.41 26.96
N LYS A 273 8.39 5.30 26.27
CA LYS A 273 9.03 4.00 26.50
C LYS A 273 10.40 3.86 25.84
N ARG A 274 10.80 4.80 24.98
CA ARG A 274 11.99 4.68 24.10
C ARG A 274 12.00 3.33 23.37
N ALA A 275 10.84 2.92 22.85
CA ALA A 275 10.66 1.59 22.27
C ALA A 275 11.48 1.42 20.99
N SER A 276 12.35 0.42 20.94
CA SER A 276 13.19 0.14 19.77
C SER A 276 13.20 -1.37 19.53
N SER A 277 13.25 -1.79 18.27
CA SER A 277 13.72 -3.15 17.96
C SER A 277 15.20 -3.28 18.34
N GLU A 278 15.65 -4.50 18.57
CA GLU A 278 17.08 -4.78 18.45
C GLU A 278 17.53 -4.32 17.06
N SER A 279 18.69 -3.66 16.98
CA SER A 279 19.15 -2.96 15.78
C SER A 279 18.95 -3.84 14.55
N VAL A 280 18.27 -3.30 13.52
CA VAL A 280 18.10 -4.01 12.25
C VAL A 280 19.50 -4.25 11.67
N ALA A 281 20.01 -5.47 11.83
CA ALA A 281 21.14 -5.93 11.06
C ALA A 281 20.61 -6.18 9.65
N PHE A 282 20.58 -5.12 8.83
CA PHE A 282 20.71 -5.34 7.40
C PHE A 282 22.08 -5.99 7.26
N GLU A 283 22.13 -7.33 7.19
CA GLU A 283 23.40 -8.05 7.09
C GLU A 283 24.26 -7.34 6.04
N GLN A 284 25.46 -6.94 6.46
CA GLN A 284 26.51 -6.58 5.53
C GLN A 284 26.93 -7.87 4.81
N THR A 285 26.10 -8.36 3.90
CA THR A 285 26.51 -9.29 2.84
C THR A 285 27.31 -8.48 1.82
N ASP A 286 28.41 -7.90 2.28
CA ASP A 286 29.43 -7.27 1.48
C ASP A 286 30.75 -7.81 2.03
N GLN A 287 31.43 -8.63 1.22
CA GLN A 287 32.79 -9.21 1.39
C GLN A 287 32.97 -10.73 1.58
N ARG A 288 31.96 -11.60 1.46
CA ARG A 288 32.22 -13.07 1.45
C ARG A 288 31.76 -13.87 0.22
N GLU A 289 31.04 -13.27 -0.73
CA GLU A 289 30.60 -13.96 -1.94
C GLU A 289 31.39 -13.62 -3.21
N SER A 290 32.61 -13.10 -3.08
CA SER A 290 33.59 -13.12 -4.18
C SER A 290 34.29 -14.48 -4.34
N SER A 291 33.84 -15.52 -3.63
CA SER A 291 34.44 -16.86 -3.69
C SER A 291 33.44 -17.99 -3.49
N SER A 292 32.36 -18.03 -4.27
CA SER A 292 31.75 -19.30 -4.70
C SER A 292 30.69 -19.06 -5.76
N ASN A 293 31.06 -19.33 -7.01
CA ASN A 293 30.10 -19.71 -8.05
C ASN A 293 29.19 -20.82 -7.51
N ASN A 294 27.88 -20.62 -7.58
CA ASN A 294 27.03 -21.53 -8.34
C ASN A 294 25.68 -20.88 -8.67
N ASN A 295 25.45 -20.79 -9.98
CA ASN A 295 24.16 -20.59 -10.63
C ASN A 295 23.05 -21.37 -9.91
N GLU A 296 21.98 -20.66 -9.56
CA GLU A 296 20.61 -21.14 -9.74
C GLU A 296 19.66 -19.92 -9.74
N ALA A 297 19.67 -19.21 -10.88
CA ALA A 297 18.60 -18.30 -11.21
C ALA A 297 17.37 -19.15 -11.58
N TYR A 298 16.32 -19.11 -10.75
CA TYR A 298 15.02 -19.67 -11.11
C TYR A 298 14.08 -18.53 -11.53
N PRO A 299 13.42 -18.64 -12.69
CA PRO A 299 12.71 -17.55 -13.34
C PRO A 299 11.33 -17.29 -12.72
N LEU A 300 10.89 -16.04 -12.93
CA LEU A 300 9.58 -15.40 -12.74
C LEU A 300 8.35 -16.31 -12.55
#